data_AF-A0A250IMF8-F1
#
_entry.id   AF-A0A250IMF8-F1
#
_cell.length_a   1.000
_cell.length_b   1.000
_cell.length_c   1.000
_cell.angle_alpha   90.00
_cell.angle_beta   90.00
_cell.angle_gamma   90.00
#
_symmetry.space_group_name_H-M   'P 1'
#
loop_
_entity.id
_entity.type
_entity.pdbx_description
1 polymer ?
#
loop_
_entity_poly.entity_id
_entity_poly.type
_entity_poly.pdbx_seq_one_letter_code
_entity_poly.pdbx_strand_id
1 'polypeptide(L)'
;MQLRKMTLMFAALSAVSLMMACDGGGRDTLACASDTDCLESEICHPQAGVCVQTCSSAADCPDSAKTCDPLSGTSNSICKCKTDELCQGDTRLSDASGLSCSTTYSVCTDQTATKCTSNAQCAANQTCNTTTGACEDRPAEGAACSGQGQTTCAYGQFCSSSKCAAVPAPTCQNYTNFTRRSELGTTGPIIFNASVVSAATDSFCGSGTNTKRVKVNVSAYSSTPFPQTKNELNGLFYVQVAGTRLDGADTISSSAGNYTVTGSNRERADFVMSFCVAPSSDTLSLGVYFTGGNFFCYQADY
;
A
#
# COMPACT_ATOMS: atom_id res chain seq x y z
N MET A 1 -12.99 -16.55 -48.18
CA MET A 1 -13.18 -17.92 -47.65
C MET A 1 -13.14 -17.84 -46.13
N GLN A 2 -14.21 -18.29 -45.47
CA GLN A 2 -14.37 -18.69 -44.05
C GLN A 2 -14.00 -17.64 -42.97
N LEU A 3 -14.88 -17.03 -42.16
CA LEU A 3 -16.21 -17.35 -41.65
C LEU A 3 -16.32 -18.69 -40.88
N ARG A 4 -15.97 -18.65 -39.59
CA ARG A 4 -16.48 -19.50 -38.49
C ARG A 4 -16.20 -18.76 -37.16
N LYS A 5 -17.05 -18.69 -36.14
CA LYS A 5 -18.44 -19.09 -35.86
C LYS A 5 -18.81 -18.32 -34.57
N MET A 6 -20.01 -17.73 -34.54
CA MET A 6 -20.66 -17.25 -33.31
C MET A 6 -20.95 -18.43 -32.38
N THR A 7 -20.93 -18.20 -31.07
CA THR A 7 -21.84 -18.86 -30.14
C THR A 7 -22.29 -17.83 -29.11
N LEU A 8 -23.53 -17.38 -29.31
CA LEU A 8 -24.33 -16.63 -28.34
C LEU A 8 -24.71 -17.56 -27.17
N MET A 9 -24.65 -17.04 -25.94
CA MET A 9 -25.59 -17.44 -24.90
C MET A 9 -26.27 -16.18 -24.37
N PHE A 10 -27.55 -16.05 -24.73
CA PHE A 10 -28.51 -15.19 -24.07
C PHE A 10 -29.11 -15.92 -22.87
N ALA A 11 -29.08 -15.29 -21.70
CA ALA A 11 -30.06 -15.42 -20.62
C ALA A 11 -29.92 -14.17 -19.75
N ALA A 12 -30.94 -13.55 -19.18
CA ALA A 12 -32.38 -13.48 -19.41
C ALA A 12 -32.80 -12.19 -18.68
N LEU A 13 -33.80 -11.48 -19.22
CA LEU A 13 -34.32 -10.22 -18.69
C LEU A 13 -34.74 -10.32 -17.22
N SER A 14 -34.37 -9.30 -16.45
CA SER A 14 -35.31 -8.67 -15.50
C SER A 14 -35.37 -7.18 -15.83
N ALA A 15 -36.50 -6.80 -16.42
CA ALA A 15 -36.91 -5.43 -16.70
C ALA A 15 -37.26 -4.68 -15.39
N VAL A 16 -37.46 -3.35 -15.55
CA VAL A 16 -37.95 -2.30 -14.63
C VAL A 16 -36.81 -1.28 -14.42
N SER A 17 -36.80 -0.05 -14.98
CA SER A 17 -37.86 0.84 -15.45
C SER A 17 -37.35 1.83 -16.50
N LEU A 18 -38.19 2.15 -17.50
CA LEU A 18 -38.14 3.44 -18.20
C LEU A 18 -38.89 4.50 -17.35
N MET A 19 -38.24 5.62 -17.07
CA MET A 19 -38.87 6.95 -16.93
C MET A 19 -37.84 7.97 -17.48
N MET A 20 -38.14 8.61 -18.62
CA MET A 20 -38.72 9.95 -18.73
C MET A 20 -37.79 11.07 -18.25
N ALA A 21 -37.36 11.88 -19.24
CA ALA A 21 -37.30 13.34 -19.25
C ALA A 21 -36.44 14.10 -18.21
N CYS A 22 -35.69 15.07 -18.73
CA CYS A 22 -34.93 16.11 -18.04
C CYS A 22 -35.60 16.67 -16.78
N ASP A 23 -34.91 16.60 -15.65
CA ASP A 23 -34.82 17.70 -14.67
C ASP A 23 -33.63 17.43 -13.73
N GLY A 24 -32.96 18.47 -13.24
CA GLY A 24 -31.65 18.41 -12.58
C GLY A 24 -31.58 17.65 -11.24
N GLY A 25 -31.56 16.31 -11.28
CA GLY A 25 -31.32 15.44 -10.13
C GLY A 25 -29.90 14.88 -10.14
N GLY A 26 -29.08 15.30 -9.16
CA GLY A 26 -27.77 14.68 -8.94
C GLY A 26 -27.88 13.18 -8.65
N ARG A 27 -26.85 12.40 -9.02
CA ARG A 27 -26.72 10.97 -8.69
C ARG A 27 -26.57 10.76 -7.18
N ASP A 28 -26.72 9.52 -6.74
CA ASP A 28 -26.52 9.16 -5.32
C ASP A 28 -25.05 8.88 -4.98
N THR A 29 -24.21 8.49 -5.95
CA THR A 29 -22.79 8.19 -5.72
C THR A 29 -21.91 8.46 -6.94
N LEU A 30 -20.65 8.81 -6.68
CA LEU A 30 -19.60 9.01 -7.69
C LEU A 30 -18.90 7.70 -8.09
N ALA A 31 -19.20 6.58 -7.45
CA ALA A 31 -18.50 5.31 -7.67
C ALA A 31 -18.79 4.71 -9.06
N CYS A 32 -17.77 4.10 -9.67
CA CYS A 32 -17.87 3.42 -10.97
C CYS A 32 -16.93 2.21 -11.03
N ALA A 33 -17.30 1.21 -11.83
CA ALA A 33 -16.43 0.10 -12.20
C ALA A 33 -15.90 0.24 -13.64
N SER A 34 -16.61 1.00 -14.48
CA SER A 34 -16.33 1.20 -15.90
C SER A 34 -16.86 2.54 -16.39
N ASP A 35 -16.37 3.00 -17.55
CA ASP A 35 -16.81 4.27 -18.16
C ASP A 35 -18.32 4.29 -18.46
N THR A 36 -18.95 3.12 -18.65
CA THR A 36 -20.40 3.03 -18.90
C THR A 36 -21.25 3.31 -17.68
N ASP A 37 -20.66 3.31 -16.48
CA ASP A 37 -21.34 3.66 -15.23
C ASP A 37 -21.38 5.19 -15.02
N CYS A 38 -20.65 5.94 -15.86
CA CYS A 38 -20.55 7.39 -15.80
C CYS A 38 -21.38 8.07 -16.89
N LEU A 39 -21.65 9.37 -16.72
CA LEU A 39 -22.40 10.16 -17.72
C LEU A 39 -21.58 10.38 -19.00
N GLU A 40 -22.22 10.78 -20.11
CA GLU A 40 -21.59 10.93 -21.44
C GLU A 40 -20.34 11.85 -21.48
N SER A 41 -20.13 12.70 -20.48
CA SER A 41 -18.95 13.60 -20.37
C SER A 41 -17.96 13.20 -19.27
N GLU A 42 -18.15 12.02 -18.68
CA GLU A 42 -17.37 11.50 -17.57
C GLU A 42 -16.72 10.15 -17.93
N ILE A 43 -15.58 9.87 -17.31
CA ILE A 43 -14.89 8.58 -17.39
C ILE A 43 -14.69 8.03 -16.00
N CYS A 44 -14.53 6.71 -15.89
CA CYS A 44 -14.23 6.09 -14.62
C CYS A 44 -12.72 6.19 -14.35
N HIS A 45 -12.34 6.84 -13.25
CA HIS A 45 -10.92 6.98 -12.91
C HIS A 45 -10.32 5.59 -12.61
N PRO A 46 -9.33 5.12 -13.38
CA PRO A 46 -8.90 3.71 -13.38
C PRO A 46 -8.31 3.23 -12.05
N GLN A 47 -7.84 4.16 -11.23
CA GLN A 47 -7.24 3.88 -9.92
C GLN A 47 -8.13 4.30 -8.74
N ALA A 48 -9.04 5.24 -8.96
CA ALA A 48 -9.84 5.84 -7.88
C ALA A 48 -11.27 5.30 -7.88
N GLY A 49 -11.73 4.66 -8.97
CA GLY A 49 -13.05 4.06 -9.06
C GLY A 49 -14.18 5.07 -8.95
N VAL A 50 -13.94 6.32 -9.36
CA VAL A 50 -14.92 7.40 -9.33
C VAL A 50 -15.08 8.07 -10.69
N CYS A 51 -16.30 8.48 -11.01
CA CYS A 51 -16.62 9.16 -12.26
C CYS A 51 -16.09 10.60 -12.25
N VAL A 52 -15.13 10.85 -13.11
CA VAL A 52 -14.47 12.15 -13.26
C VAL A 52 -14.85 12.77 -14.58
N GLN A 53 -15.13 14.08 -14.56
CA GLN A 53 -15.48 14.80 -15.76
C GLN A 53 -14.24 15.01 -16.63
N THR A 54 -14.39 14.77 -17.93
CA THR A 54 -13.33 15.07 -18.90
C THR A 54 -13.35 16.55 -19.26
N CYS A 55 -12.19 17.11 -19.58
CA CYS A 55 -12.06 18.52 -19.90
C CYS A 55 -11.03 18.75 -21.00
N SER A 56 -11.20 19.83 -21.76
CA SER A 56 -10.20 20.33 -22.71
C SER A 56 -9.52 21.60 -22.19
N SER A 57 -10.16 22.28 -21.24
CA SER A 57 -9.71 23.48 -20.56
C SER A 57 -10.31 23.57 -19.16
N ALA A 58 -9.75 24.43 -18.30
CA ALA A 58 -10.27 24.65 -16.95
C ALA A 58 -11.71 25.21 -16.92
N ALA A 59 -12.21 25.76 -18.02
CA ALA A 59 -13.58 26.27 -18.13
C ALA A 59 -14.62 25.16 -18.30
N ASP A 60 -14.21 23.97 -18.75
CA ASP A 60 -15.10 22.82 -18.94
C ASP A 60 -15.40 22.10 -17.61
N CYS A 61 -14.69 22.48 -16.56
CA CYS A 61 -14.80 21.83 -15.27
C CYS A 61 -15.84 22.49 -14.36
N PRO A 62 -16.56 21.67 -13.57
CA PRO A 62 -17.52 22.17 -12.60
C PRO A 62 -16.81 22.99 -11.52
N ASP A 63 -17.57 23.82 -10.80
CA ASP A 63 -17.03 24.60 -9.68
C ASP A 63 -16.38 23.71 -8.61
N SER A 64 -16.78 22.44 -8.53
CA SER A 64 -16.20 21.42 -7.65
C SER A 64 -14.79 20.94 -8.05
N ALA A 65 -14.33 21.23 -9.27
CA ALA A 65 -13.05 20.76 -9.78
C ALA A 65 -12.40 21.78 -10.74
N LYS A 66 -11.91 22.91 -10.23
CA LYS A 66 -11.41 24.06 -11.02
C LYS A 66 -10.21 23.79 -11.97
N THR A 67 -9.57 22.64 -11.92
CA THR A 67 -8.31 22.39 -12.64
C THR A 67 -8.48 21.28 -13.67
N CYS A 68 -8.12 21.55 -14.94
CA CYS A 68 -8.11 20.53 -15.99
C CYS A 68 -6.69 20.02 -16.20
N ASP A 69 -6.47 18.75 -15.91
CA ASP A 69 -5.14 18.12 -15.94
C ASP A 69 -5.16 16.76 -16.64
N PRO A 70 -4.06 16.34 -17.28
CA PRO A 70 -3.97 15.04 -17.92
C PRO A 70 -4.05 13.91 -16.89
N LEU A 71 -4.83 12.87 -17.23
CA LEU A 71 -4.89 11.62 -16.49
C LEU A 71 -3.66 10.76 -16.85
N SER A 72 -2.83 10.48 -15.85
CA SER A 72 -1.56 9.76 -16.04
C SER A 72 -1.75 8.42 -16.75
N GLY A 73 -1.08 8.25 -17.90
CA GLY A 73 -1.14 7.02 -18.71
C GLY A 73 -2.22 7.00 -19.79
N THR A 74 -2.95 8.10 -20.00
CA THR A 74 -3.93 8.25 -21.09
C THR A 74 -3.77 9.59 -21.81
N SER A 75 -4.43 9.75 -22.97
CA SER A 75 -4.53 11.03 -23.68
C SER A 75 -5.65 11.94 -23.17
N ASN A 76 -6.40 11.51 -22.14
CA ASN A 76 -7.57 12.21 -21.64
C ASN A 76 -7.16 13.18 -20.52
N SER A 77 -7.76 14.36 -20.51
CA SER A 77 -7.65 15.30 -19.39
C SER A 77 -8.92 15.28 -18.56
N ILE A 78 -8.77 15.35 -17.25
CA ILE A 78 -9.84 15.25 -16.27
C ILE A 78 -9.84 16.45 -15.34
N CYS A 79 -11.03 16.77 -14.82
CA CYS A 79 -11.21 17.80 -13.83
C CYS A 79 -10.73 17.31 -12.46
N LYS A 80 -9.74 18.01 -11.91
CA LYS A 80 -9.17 17.78 -10.60
C LYS A 80 -9.69 18.76 -9.57
N CYS A 81 -9.97 18.25 -8.38
CA CYS A 81 -10.24 19.04 -7.20
C CYS A 81 -8.93 19.53 -6.56
N LYS A 82 -9.05 20.56 -5.73
CA LYS A 82 -7.92 21.14 -4.98
C LYS A 82 -8.15 21.16 -3.48
N THR A 83 -9.40 21.29 -3.06
CA THR A 83 -9.78 21.33 -1.66
C THR A 83 -11.08 20.55 -1.45
N ASP A 84 -11.31 20.12 -0.22
CA ASP A 84 -12.51 19.36 0.15
C ASP A 84 -13.77 20.22 -0.01
N GLU A 85 -13.69 21.52 0.26
CA GLU A 85 -14.83 22.45 0.11
C GLU A 85 -15.30 22.56 -1.34
N LEU A 86 -14.39 22.39 -2.31
CA LEU A 86 -14.77 22.35 -3.73
C LEU A 86 -15.59 21.07 -4.00
N CYS A 87 -15.12 19.93 -3.51
CA CYS A 87 -15.86 18.68 -3.65
C CYS A 87 -17.20 18.71 -2.93
N GLN A 88 -17.30 19.35 -1.77
CA GLN A 88 -18.56 19.48 -1.01
C GLN A 88 -19.60 20.36 -1.69
N GLY A 89 -19.21 21.14 -2.69
CA GLY A 89 -20.10 21.92 -3.55
C GLY A 89 -20.55 21.19 -4.82
N ASP A 90 -20.26 19.88 -4.97
CA ASP A 90 -20.55 19.15 -6.19
C ASP A 90 -22.05 18.94 -6.42
N THR A 91 -22.61 19.68 -7.37
CA THR A 91 -24.02 19.63 -7.71
C THR A 91 -24.43 18.39 -8.49
N ARG A 92 -23.48 17.53 -8.90
CA ARG A 92 -23.78 16.26 -9.55
C ARG A 92 -24.30 15.23 -8.57
N LEU A 93 -24.13 15.43 -7.26
CA LEU A 93 -24.62 14.53 -6.22
C LEU A 93 -25.79 15.16 -5.46
N SER A 94 -26.73 14.32 -5.02
CA SER A 94 -27.84 14.77 -4.18
C SER A 94 -27.37 15.20 -2.77
N ASP A 95 -26.30 14.58 -2.27
CA ASP A 95 -25.59 14.97 -1.06
C ASP A 95 -24.07 14.94 -1.29
N ALA A 96 -23.49 16.12 -1.47
CA ALA A 96 -22.05 16.30 -1.66
C ALA A 96 -21.28 16.53 -0.36
N SER A 97 -21.98 16.68 0.78
CA SER A 97 -21.35 17.08 2.05
C SER A 97 -20.31 16.06 2.55
N GLY A 98 -20.43 14.81 2.12
CA GLY A 98 -19.49 13.72 2.39
C GLY A 98 -18.31 13.59 1.43
N LEU A 99 -18.13 14.51 0.48
CA LEU A 99 -17.04 14.41 -0.50
C LEU A 99 -15.77 15.09 0.02
N SER A 100 -14.64 14.46 -0.27
CA SER A 100 -13.31 15.04 -0.07
C SER A 100 -12.50 14.98 -1.36
N CYS A 101 -11.53 15.87 -1.48
CA CYS A 101 -10.56 15.82 -2.54
C CYS A 101 -9.43 14.84 -2.19
N SER A 102 -9.33 13.72 -2.92
CA SER A 102 -8.22 12.78 -2.69
C SER A 102 -6.87 13.47 -2.91
N THR A 103 -5.95 13.36 -1.96
CA THR A 103 -4.62 13.96 -2.10
C THR A 103 -3.75 13.21 -3.11
N THR A 104 -4.09 11.95 -3.41
CA THR A 104 -3.33 11.08 -4.31
C THR A 104 -3.72 11.30 -5.77
N TYR A 105 -5.02 11.35 -6.03
CA TYR A 105 -5.56 11.41 -7.39
C TYR A 105 -6.11 12.79 -7.75
N SER A 106 -6.31 13.67 -6.75
CA SER A 106 -6.92 14.99 -6.89
C SER A 106 -8.30 14.92 -7.54
N VAL A 107 -9.10 13.91 -7.15
CA VAL A 107 -10.49 13.72 -7.59
C VAL A 107 -11.41 13.66 -6.38
N CYS A 108 -12.67 14.08 -6.54
CA CYS A 108 -13.65 14.02 -5.47
C CYS A 108 -14.07 12.58 -5.22
N THR A 109 -13.89 12.11 -3.99
CA THR A 109 -14.25 10.75 -3.59
C THR A 109 -15.33 10.81 -2.51
N ASP A 110 -16.35 9.98 -2.68
CA ASP A 110 -17.46 9.82 -1.75
C ASP A 110 -16.96 9.12 -0.47
N GLN A 111 -16.84 9.88 0.63
CA GLN A 111 -16.49 9.33 1.94
C GLN A 111 -17.70 8.77 2.70
N THR A 112 -18.91 8.90 2.14
CA THR A 112 -20.18 8.47 2.75
C THR A 112 -20.69 7.12 2.25
N ALA A 113 -20.17 6.60 1.14
CA ALA A 113 -20.49 5.26 0.63
C ALA A 113 -19.90 4.16 1.52
N THR A 114 -20.65 3.81 2.56
CA THR A 114 -20.38 2.85 3.64
C THR A 114 -19.62 3.48 4.80
N LYS A 115 -20.34 3.76 5.90
CA LYS A 115 -19.72 4.00 7.21
C LYS A 115 -18.75 2.85 7.48
N CYS A 116 -17.47 3.11 7.34
CA CYS A 116 -16.47 2.11 7.62
C CYS A 116 -16.47 1.87 9.13
N THR A 117 -16.32 0.61 9.51
CA THR A 117 -16.10 0.18 10.90
C THR A 117 -14.69 -0.39 11.09
N SER A 118 -13.99 -0.61 9.98
CA SER A 118 -12.61 -1.10 9.96
C SER A 118 -11.90 -0.68 8.66
N ASN A 119 -10.57 -0.66 8.70
CA ASN A 119 -9.73 -0.34 7.55
C ASN A 119 -9.94 -1.28 6.35
N ALA A 120 -10.44 -2.49 6.58
CA ALA A 120 -10.69 -3.48 5.52
C ALA A 120 -11.82 -3.06 4.56
N GLN A 121 -12.64 -2.08 4.96
CA GLN A 121 -13.76 -1.56 4.17
C GLN A 121 -13.37 -0.34 3.31
N CYS A 122 -12.11 0.11 3.41
CA CYS A 122 -11.61 1.27 2.68
C CYS A 122 -10.72 0.86 1.51
N ALA A 123 -10.60 1.75 0.51
CA ALA A 123 -9.70 1.51 -0.63
C ALA A 123 -8.23 1.42 -0.17
N ALA A 124 -7.36 0.89 -1.03
CA ALA A 124 -5.94 0.87 -0.77
C ALA A 124 -5.43 2.30 -0.49
N ASN A 125 -4.59 2.46 0.54
CA ASN A 125 -4.12 3.76 1.07
C ASN A 125 -5.13 4.60 1.86
N GLN A 126 -6.28 4.04 2.22
CA GLN A 126 -7.21 4.68 3.15
C GLN A 126 -7.22 3.99 4.51
N THR A 127 -7.65 4.73 5.53
CA THR A 127 -7.94 4.23 6.87
C THR A 127 -9.33 4.64 7.27
N CYS A 128 -10.01 3.75 7.97
CA CYS A 128 -11.31 4.04 8.50
C CYS A 128 -11.19 4.90 9.75
N ASN A 129 -11.68 6.14 9.68
CA ASN A 129 -11.96 6.93 10.86
C ASN A 129 -13.25 6.40 11.51
N THR A 130 -13.09 5.55 12.52
CA THR A 130 -14.23 4.96 13.25
C THR A 130 -15.10 5.97 14.00
N THR A 131 -14.64 7.22 14.17
CA THR A 131 -15.43 8.29 14.80
C THR A 131 -16.41 8.91 13.81
N THR A 132 -15.96 9.16 12.58
CA THR A 132 -16.78 9.76 11.51
C THR A 132 -17.47 8.69 10.66
N GLY A 133 -16.96 7.45 10.67
CA GLY A 133 -17.32 6.39 9.75
C GLY A 133 -16.75 6.60 8.34
N ALA A 134 -15.83 7.53 8.14
CA ALA A 134 -15.28 7.87 6.83
C ALA A 134 -13.98 7.10 6.53
N CYS A 135 -13.82 6.67 5.28
CA CYS A 135 -12.53 6.21 4.78
C CYS A 135 -11.70 7.44 4.40
N GLU A 136 -10.70 7.75 5.22
CA GLU A 136 -9.81 8.90 5.04
C GLU A 136 -8.52 8.44 4.36
N ASP A 137 -8.00 9.25 3.43
CA ASP A 137 -6.67 9.04 2.86
C ASP A 137 -5.64 9.01 4.00
N ARG A 138 -4.75 8.02 3.96
CA ARG A 138 -3.73 7.88 4.99
C ARG A 138 -2.82 9.12 5.00
N PRO A 139 -2.44 9.62 6.19
CA PRO A 139 -1.59 10.80 6.33
C PRO A 139 -0.34 10.76 5.44
N ALA A 140 -0.11 11.87 4.75
CA ALA A 140 1.05 12.10 3.91
C ALA A 140 2.34 12.26 4.75
N GLU A 141 3.48 12.32 4.06
CA GLU A 141 4.78 12.48 4.72
C GLU A 141 4.81 13.74 5.60
N GLY A 142 5.38 13.64 6.79
CA GLY A 142 5.49 14.73 7.76
C GLY A 142 4.27 14.91 8.67
N ALA A 143 3.15 14.25 8.39
CA ALA A 143 1.98 14.26 9.26
C ALA A 143 2.25 13.56 10.60
N ALA A 144 1.57 14.00 11.67
CA ALA A 144 1.71 13.39 12.98
C ALA A 144 1.14 11.95 12.96
N CYS A 145 1.86 11.03 13.58
CA CYS A 145 1.45 9.63 13.69
C CYS A 145 1.60 9.13 15.13
N SER A 146 0.82 8.12 15.48
CA SER A 146 0.92 7.43 16.77
C SER A 146 1.02 5.91 16.55
N GLY A 147 1.81 5.24 17.38
CA GLY A 147 2.16 3.82 17.21
C GLY A 147 3.45 3.59 16.41
N GLN A 148 3.71 2.33 16.04
CA GLN A 148 4.86 1.91 15.22
C GLN A 148 4.38 1.22 13.94
N GLY A 149 5.05 1.48 12.82
CA GLY A 149 4.72 0.88 11.51
C GLY A 149 3.75 1.73 10.69
N GLN A 150 2.88 1.05 9.92
CA GLN A 150 1.99 1.66 8.92
C GLN A 150 0.65 2.17 9.46
N THR A 151 0.35 1.95 10.74
CA THR A 151 -1.03 2.03 11.27
C THR A 151 -1.73 3.37 11.04
N THR A 152 -0.97 4.44 10.83
CA THR A 152 -1.50 5.78 10.55
C THR A 152 -0.78 6.48 9.40
N CYS A 153 0.06 5.81 8.61
CA CYS A 153 0.82 6.43 7.53
C CYS A 153 0.53 5.74 6.20
N ALA A 154 0.66 6.47 5.09
CA ALA A 154 0.44 5.92 3.75
C ALA A 154 1.33 4.69 3.46
N TYR A 155 0.92 3.82 2.53
CA TYR A 155 1.73 2.66 2.15
C TYR A 155 3.09 3.12 1.59
N GLY A 156 4.17 2.46 2.02
CA GLY A 156 5.55 2.90 1.75
C GLY A 156 6.10 3.89 2.77
N GLN A 157 5.29 4.34 3.73
CA GLN A 157 5.70 5.17 4.86
C GLN A 157 5.57 4.43 6.20
N PHE A 158 6.26 4.92 7.21
CA PHE A 158 6.16 4.38 8.57
C PHE A 158 6.18 5.51 9.58
N CYS A 159 5.60 5.26 10.75
CA CYS A 159 5.65 6.20 11.85
C CYS A 159 7.05 6.21 12.48
N SER A 160 7.81 7.29 12.25
CA SER A 160 9.13 7.54 12.81
C SER A 160 9.09 8.81 13.65
N SER A 161 9.46 8.72 14.94
CA SER A 161 9.50 9.89 15.84
C SER A 161 8.19 10.69 15.85
N SER A 162 7.04 10.00 15.87
CA SER A 162 5.70 10.59 15.80
C SER A 162 5.38 11.35 14.52
N LYS A 163 6.14 11.14 13.43
CA LYS A 163 5.83 11.63 12.08
C LYS A 163 5.87 10.52 11.03
N CYS A 164 4.98 10.60 10.04
CA CYS A 164 5.04 9.72 8.89
C CYS A 164 6.28 10.05 8.05
N ALA A 165 7.14 9.05 7.84
CA ALA A 165 8.36 9.16 7.06
C ALA A 165 8.40 8.07 5.99
N ALA A 166 8.91 8.40 4.80
CA ALA A 166 9.20 7.40 3.80
C ALA A 166 10.31 6.45 4.27
N VAL A 167 10.25 5.18 3.86
CA VAL A 167 11.38 4.27 4.10
C VAL A 167 12.59 4.75 3.29
N PRO A 168 13.78 4.94 3.90
CA PRO A 168 14.95 5.42 3.19
C PRO A 168 15.31 4.54 1.99
N ALA A 169 15.71 5.18 0.89
CA ALA A 169 16.21 4.45 -0.27
C ALA A 169 17.48 3.65 0.11
N PRO A 170 17.63 2.40 -0.36
CA PRO A 170 18.76 1.55 0.00
C PRO A 170 20.05 2.04 -0.66
N THR A 171 21.10 2.27 0.15
CA THR A 171 22.42 2.75 -0.30
C THR A 171 23.57 1.82 0.09
N CYS A 172 23.30 0.71 0.78
CA CYS A 172 24.33 -0.21 1.25
C CYS A 172 24.97 -1.04 0.13
N GLN A 173 26.19 -1.53 0.38
CA GLN A 173 26.92 -2.37 -0.56
C GLN A 173 26.14 -3.64 -0.96
N ASN A 174 25.37 -4.22 -0.04
CA ASN A 174 24.48 -5.35 -0.30
C ASN A 174 23.49 -5.02 -1.44
N TYR A 175 22.96 -3.80 -1.47
CA TYR A 175 22.06 -3.32 -2.54
C TYR A 175 22.81 -2.99 -3.82
N THR A 176 23.97 -2.34 -3.75
CA THR A 176 24.80 -2.04 -4.92
C THR A 176 25.15 -3.32 -5.69
N ASN A 177 25.52 -4.38 -4.97
CA ASN A 177 25.88 -5.67 -5.56
C ASN A 177 24.68 -6.57 -5.87
N PHE A 178 23.47 -6.20 -5.45
CA PHE A 178 22.25 -6.97 -5.72
C PHE A 178 21.79 -6.82 -7.17
N THR A 179 21.73 -7.93 -7.89
CA THR A 179 21.40 -7.97 -9.33
C THR A 179 19.92 -8.22 -9.61
N ARG A 180 19.16 -8.78 -8.67
CA ARG A 180 17.76 -9.19 -8.84
C ARG A 180 16.76 -8.07 -8.52
N ARG A 181 17.02 -6.86 -9.00
CA ARG A 181 16.21 -5.66 -8.70
C ARG A 181 14.76 -5.76 -9.14
N SER A 182 14.47 -6.59 -10.15
CA SER A 182 13.11 -6.88 -10.61
C SER A 182 12.25 -7.63 -9.58
N GLU A 183 12.85 -8.21 -8.54
CA GLU A 183 12.11 -8.86 -7.45
C GLU A 183 11.60 -7.86 -6.40
N LEU A 184 12.02 -6.59 -6.49
CA LEU A 184 11.63 -5.52 -5.57
C LEU A 184 10.35 -4.82 -6.07
N GLY A 185 9.67 -4.14 -5.16
CA GLY A 185 8.50 -3.35 -5.50
C GLY A 185 8.02 -2.51 -4.32
N THR A 186 6.79 -2.01 -4.46
CA THR A 186 6.11 -1.18 -3.46
C THR A 186 4.73 -1.72 -3.11
N THR A 187 4.39 -2.93 -3.59
CA THR A 187 3.07 -3.54 -3.41
C THR A 187 3.09 -4.70 -2.42
N GLY A 188 4.25 -5.32 -2.21
CA GLY A 188 4.50 -6.35 -1.22
C GLY A 188 4.95 -5.79 0.13
N PRO A 189 5.29 -6.66 1.09
CA PRO A 189 5.61 -6.25 2.45
C PRO A 189 6.75 -5.21 2.54
N ILE A 190 6.58 -4.24 3.41
CA ILE A 190 7.52 -3.14 3.62
C ILE A 190 8.25 -3.32 4.95
N ILE A 191 9.57 -3.45 4.89
CA ILE A 191 10.47 -3.45 6.03
C ILE A 191 10.81 -2.00 6.35
N PHE A 192 10.58 -1.61 7.60
CA PHE A 192 10.77 -0.22 8.04
C PHE A 192 11.74 -0.07 9.21
N ASN A 193 12.08 -1.17 9.89
CA ASN A 193 13.00 -1.14 11.02
C ASN A 193 13.79 -2.43 11.14
N ALA A 194 15.03 -2.31 11.60
CA ALA A 194 15.83 -3.43 12.07
C ALA A 194 16.70 -2.99 13.26
N SER A 195 16.92 -3.89 14.21
CA SER A 195 17.75 -3.64 15.38
C SER A 195 18.45 -4.90 15.88
N VAL A 196 19.71 -4.78 16.30
CA VAL A 196 20.40 -5.88 16.99
C VAL A 196 19.72 -6.13 18.34
N VAL A 197 19.38 -7.39 18.58
CA VAL A 197 18.83 -7.89 19.84
C VAL A 197 19.94 -8.44 20.73
N SER A 198 20.88 -9.18 20.14
CA SER A 198 22.02 -9.75 20.87
C SER A 198 23.13 -10.15 19.91
N ALA A 199 24.38 -10.07 20.35
CA ALA A 199 25.53 -10.63 19.65
C ALA A 199 26.41 -11.39 20.66
N ALA A 200 26.38 -12.71 20.61
CA ALA A 200 27.09 -13.55 21.60
C ALA A 200 27.54 -14.88 20.98
N THR A 201 28.57 -15.50 21.56
CA THR A 201 28.94 -16.87 21.21
C THR A 201 27.77 -17.82 21.49
N ASP A 202 27.36 -18.59 20.49
CA ASP A 202 26.15 -19.42 20.56
C ASP A 202 26.34 -20.70 19.74
N SER A 203 26.05 -21.85 20.35
CA SER A 203 26.09 -23.18 19.71
C SER A 203 25.14 -23.33 18.51
N PHE A 204 24.18 -22.40 18.33
CA PHE A 204 23.32 -22.34 17.15
C PHE A 204 24.12 -22.33 15.84
N CYS A 205 25.30 -21.72 15.85
CA CYS A 205 26.17 -21.61 14.69
C CYS A 205 27.11 -22.82 14.51
N GLY A 206 26.79 -23.95 15.15
CA GLY A 206 27.54 -25.20 15.11
C GLY A 206 28.46 -25.40 16.32
N SER A 207 29.03 -26.61 16.42
CA SER A 207 29.87 -27.07 17.54
C SER A 207 31.30 -26.55 17.53
N GLY A 208 31.63 -25.56 16.69
CA GLY A 208 32.90 -24.84 16.76
C GLY A 208 32.88 -23.87 17.94
N THR A 209 33.86 -23.95 18.84
CA THR A 209 33.95 -23.20 20.10
C THR A 209 33.98 -21.67 19.98
N ASN A 210 33.87 -21.10 18.77
CA ASN A 210 34.10 -19.69 18.51
C ASN A 210 33.18 -19.10 17.43
N THR A 211 31.92 -19.53 17.28
CA THR A 211 31.00 -18.84 16.36
C THR A 211 30.07 -17.91 17.13
N LYS A 212 30.02 -16.64 16.71
CA LYS A 212 29.16 -15.62 17.29
C LYS A 212 27.84 -15.61 16.52
N ARG A 213 26.72 -15.64 17.25
CA ARG A 213 25.38 -15.45 16.69
C ARG A 213 24.95 -14.02 16.95
N VAL A 214 24.63 -13.32 15.88
CA VAL A 214 23.98 -12.00 15.93
C VAL A 214 22.51 -12.20 15.63
N LYS A 215 21.66 -11.77 16.56
CA LYS A 215 20.20 -11.75 16.40
C LYS A 215 19.78 -10.34 16.03
N VAL A 216 19.03 -10.20 14.95
CA VAL A 216 18.49 -8.93 14.47
C VAL A 216 16.98 -9.05 14.43
N ASN A 217 16.29 -8.18 15.17
CA ASN A 217 14.86 -8.01 15.03
C ASN A 217 14.59 -7.17 13.79
N VAL A 218 13.67 -7.61 12.95
CA VAL A 218 13.23 -6.92 11.74
C VAL A 218 11.73 -6.73 11.82
N SER A 219 11.27 -5.50 11.60
CA SER A 219 9.86 -5.15 11.64
C SER A 219 9.39 -4.80 10.23
N ALA A 220 8.28 -5.40 9.84
CA ALA A 220 7.64 -5.19 8.55
C ALA A 220 6.13 -5.02 8.68
N TYR A 221 5.53 -4.39 7.69
CA TYR A 221 4.08 -4.32 7.52
C TYR A 221 3.66 -4.71 6.11
N SER A 222 2.39 -5.05 5.91
CA SER A 222 1.85 -5.45 4.61
C SER A 222 0.35 -5.19 4.53
N SER A 223 -0.14 -4.89 3.32
CA SER A 223 -1.58 -4.81 3.02
C SER A 223 -2.22 -6.19 2.95
N THR A 224 -1.42 -7.20 2.59
CA THR A 224 -1.80 -8.61 2.61
C THR A 224 -1.41 -9.22 3.96
N PRO A 225 -2.30 -9.99 4.61
CA PRO A 225 -2.00 -10.61 5.91
C PRO A 225 -0.71 -11.43 5.88
N PHE A 226 0.16 -11.22 6.87
CA PHE A 226 1.26 -12.14 7.11
C PHE A 226 0.72 -13.51 7.55
N PRO A 227 1.45 -14.60 7.24
CA PRO A 227 1.09 -15.93 7.72
C PRO A 227 1.14 -16.00 9.25
N GLN A 228 0.46 -16.97 9.85
CA GLN A 228 0.51 -17.13 11.32
C GLN A 228 1.83 -17.72 11.79
N THR A 229 2.50 -18.49 10.93
CA THR A 229 3.73 -19.19 11.29
C THR A 229 4.87 -18.83 10.34
N LYS A 230 6.09 -18.86 10.86
CA LYS A 230 7.29 -18.61 10.04
C LYS A 230 7.44 -19.59 8.88
N ASN A 231 6.93 -20.82 9.02
CA ASN A 231 7.09 -21.87 8.01
C ASN A 231 6.30 -21.58 6.73
N GLU A 232 5.32 -20.70 6.82
CA GLU A 232 4.51 -20.22 5.70
C GLU A 232 5.01 -18.87 5.17
N LEU A 233 6.05 -18.29 5.80
CA LEU A 233 6.64 -17.00 5.44
C LEU A 233 7.52 -17.14 4.19
N ASN A 234 6.85 -17.23 3.05
CA ASN A 234 7.50 -17.29 1.75
C ASN A 234 7.94 -15.91 1.26
N GLY A 235 8.99 -15.88 0.45
CA GLY A 235 9.42 -14.68 -0.25
C GLY A 235 10.21 -13.68 0.60
N LEU A 236 10.57 -14.03 1.85
CA LEU A 236 11.53 -13.29 2.66
C LEU A 236 12.96 -13.71 2.29
N PHE A 237 13.81 -12.74 1.96
CA PHE A 237 15.20 -12.99 1.63
C PHE A 237 16.13 -12.03 2.36
N TYR A 238 17.37 -12.47 2.54
CA TYR A 238 18.46 -11.57 2.85
C TYR A 238 19.57 -11.65 1.79
N VAL A 239 20.33 -10.58 1.69
CA VAL A 239 21.38 -10.39 0.70
C VAL A 239 22.65 -10.08 1.45
N GLN A 240 23.70 -10.87 1.20
CA GLN A 240 25.03 -10.64 1.74
C GLN A 240 25.73 -9.49 1.00
N VAL A 241 26.84 -8.98 1.55
CA VAL A 241 27.59 -7.86 0.94
C VAL A 241 28.02 -8.15 -0.50
N ALA A 242 28.32 -9.42 -0.83
CA ALA A 242 28.66 -9.86 -2.18
C ALA A 242 27.47 -9.86 -3.18
N GLY A 243 26.25 -9.50 -2.74
CA GLY A 243 25.04 -9.52 -3.57
C GLY A 243 24.33 -10.87 -3.62
N THR A 244 24.86 -11.90 -2.96
CA THR A 244 24.27 -13.24 -2.88
C THR A 244 22.97 -13.21 -2.08
N ARG A 245 21.88 -13.66 -2.71
CA ARG A 245 20.56 -13.84 -2.07
C ARG A 245 20.48 -15.20 -1.39
N LEU A 246 19.99 -15.21 -0.16
CA LEU A 246 19.72 -16.39 0.64
C LEU A 246 18.31 -16.29 1.23
N ASP A 247 17.71 -17.45 1.53
CA ASP A 247 16.38 -17.49 2.17
C ASP A 247 16.46 -16.90 3.58
N GLY A 248 15.59 -15.93 3.87
CA GLY A 248 15.54 -15.28 5.16
C GLY A 248 14.74 -16.06 6.20
N ALA A 249 13.75 -16.86 5.79
CA ALA A 249 12.92 -17.64 6.72
C ALA A 249 13.74 -18.73 7.45
N ASP A 250 14.79 -19.24 6.80
CA ASP A 250 15.76 -20.19 7.40
C ASP A 250 16.58 -19.56 8.54
N THR A 251 16.77 -18.25 8.51
CA THR A 251 17.51 -17.54 9.58
C THR A 251 16.64 -17.30 10.82
N ILE A 252 15.32 -17.44 10.71
CA ILE A 252 14.39 -17.26 11.81
C ILE A 252 14.23 -18.60 12.51
N SER A 253 14.66 -18.69 13.77
CA SER A 253 14.50 -19.95 14.53
C SER A 253 13.02 -20.22 14.84
N SER A 254 12.63 -21.49 14.93
CA SER A 254 11.25 -21.89 15.29
C SER A 254 10.89 -21.66 16.75
N SER A 255 11.84 -21.19 17.58
CA SER A 255 11.58 -20.91 18.99
C SER A 255 10.54 -19.80 19.13
N ALA A 256 9.65 -19.93 20.11
CA ALA A 256 8.60 -18.96 20.39
C ALA A 256 9.16 -17.54 20.55
N GLY A 257 8.43 -16.55 20.01
CA GLY A 257 8.80 -15.13 20.08
C GLY A 257 9.75 -14.63 18.99
N ASN A 258 10.32 -15.49 18.14
CA ASN A 258 11.14 -15.04 17.00
C ASN A 258 10.34 -14.70 15.75
N TYR A 259 9.05 -15.00 15.75
CA TYR A 259 8.11 -14.59 14.71
C TYR A 259 6.80 -14.23 15.39
N THR A 260 6.46 -12.96 15.36
CA THR A 260 5.23 -12.44 15.97
C THR A 260 4.49 -11.62 14.94
N VAL A 261 3.19 -11.85 14.85
CA VAL A 261 2.32 -11.13 13.94
C VAL A 261 1.24 -10.47 14.75
N THR A 262 1.02 -9.18 14.47
CA THR A 262 0.10 -8.33 15.22
C THR A 262 -0.81 -7.58 14.27
N GLY A 263 -1.88 -7.00 14.83
CA GLY A 263 -2.93 -6.34 14.07
C GLY A 263 -4.09 -7.30 13.73
N SER A 264 -5.29 -6.74 13.60
CA SER A 264 -6.52 -7.52 13.41
C SER A 264 -6.52 -8.28 12.08
N ASN A 265 -5.80 -7.78 11.08
CA ASN A 265 -5.62 -8.41 9.77
C ASN A 265 -4.20 -8.99 9.60
N ARG A 266 -3.43 -9.15 10.69
CA ARG A 266 -2.03 -9.62 10.63
C ARG A 266 -1.18 -8.75 9.70
N GLU A 267 -1.40 -7.45 9.76
CA GLU A 267 -0.76 -6.46 8.90
C GLU A 267 0.67 -6.10 9.34
N ARG A 268 1.08 -6.47 10.56
CA ARG A 268 2.43 -6.24 11.09
C ARG A 268 3.08 -7.55 11.48
N ALA A 269 4.34 -7.72 11.08
CA ALA A 269 5.19 -8.82 11.51
C ALA A 269 6.50 -8.29 12.10
N ASP A 270 6.90 -8.85 13.23
CA ASP A 270 8.22 -8.67 13.83
C ASP A 270 8.89 -10.05 13.90
N PHE A 271 10.12 -10.14 13.41
CA PHE A 271 10.84 -11.41 13.36
C PHE A 271 12.33 -11.27 13.62
N VAL A 272 12.87 -12.26 14.33
CA VAL A 272 14.26 -12.28 14.77
C VAL A 272 15.09 -13.20 13.88
N MET A 273 15.88 -12.59 13.01
CA MET A 273 16.81 -13.27 12.12
C MET A 273 18.13 -13.54 12.85
N SER A 274 18.67 -14.74 12.68
CA SER A 274 19.91 -15.20 13.32
C SER A 274 21.02 -15.39 12.30
N PHE A 275 22.12 -14.69 12.50
CA PHE A 275 23.28 -14.72 11.61
C PHE A 275 24.50 -15.25 12.35
N CYS A 276 25.21 -16.17 11.71
CA CYS A 276 26.45 -16.72 12.21
C CYS A 276 27.62 -15.97 11.60
N VAL A 277 28.44 -15.37 12.47
CA VAL A 277 29.59 -14.55 12.08
C VAL A 277 30.86 -15.07 12.76
N ALA A 278 32.00 -14.60 12.27
CA ALA A 278 33.29 -14.87 12.88
C ALA A 278 33.32 -14.37 14.34
N PRO A 279 34.05 -15.04 15.26
CA PRO A 279 34.12 -14.65 16.67
C PRO A 279 34.63 -13.23 16.87
N SER A 280 35.58 -12.81 16.03
CA SER A 280 36.17 -11.48 16.02
C SER A 280 35.33 -10.44 15.28
N SER A 281 34.19 -10.82 14.69
CA SER A 281 33.30 -9.88 14.02
C SER A 281 32.65 -8.95 15.06
N ASP A 282 32.73 -7.66 14.79
CA ASP A 282 32.14 -6.55 15.54
C ASP A 282 31.08 -5.79 14.72
N THR A 283 30.99 -6.10 13.42
CA THR A 283 30.05 -5.48 12.49
C THR A 283 29.19 -6.53 11.78
N LEU A 284 28.02 -6.09 11.30
CA LEU A 284 27.12 -6.89 10.46
C LEU A 284 26.44 -5.98 9.44
N SER A 285 26.51 -6.35 8.15
CA SER A 285 25.85 -5.64 7.06
C SER A 285 24.85 -6.56 6.36
N LEU A 286 23.59 -6.16 6.35
CA LEU A 286 22.46 -6.92 5.83
C LEU A 286 21.69 -6.10 4.79
N GLY A 287 21.33 -6.75 3.69
CA GLY A 287 20.19 -6.33 2.89
C GLY A 287 19.04 -7.30 3.15
N VAL A 288 17.84 -6.83 3.41
CA VAL A 288 16.66 -7.69 3.64
C VAL A 288 15.52 -7.19 2.76
N TYR A 289 14.76 -8.09 2.15
CA TYR A 289 13.60 -7.72 1.35
C TYR A 289 12.58 -8.85 1.28
N PHE A 290 11.35 -8.47 0.92
CA PHE A 290 10.32 -9.41 0.48
C PHE A 290 10.12 -9.28 -1.04
N THR A 291 9.75 -10.35 -1.73
CA THR A 291 9.32 -10.26 -3.13
C THR A 291 8.19 -9.24 -3.28
N GLY A 292 8.33 -8.31 -4.23
CA GLY A 292 7.41 -7.20 -4.44
C GLY A 292 7.45 -6.10 -3.38
N GLY A 293 8.26 -6.26 -2.34
CA GLY A 293 8.48 -5.30 -1.26
C GLY A 293 9.73 -4.44 -1.45
N ASN A 294 10.02 -3.58 -0.48
CA ASN A 294 11.21 -2.73 -0.51
C ASN A 294 12.47 -3.52 -0.14
N PHE A 295 13.61 -3.02 -0.61
CA PHE A 295 14.92 -3.46 -0.12
C PHE A 295 15.33 -2.59 1.06
N PHE A 296 15.64 -3.21 2.19
CA PHE A 296 16.05 -2.55 3.41
C PHE A 296 17.51 -2.84 3.72
N CYS A 297 18.28 -1.78 3.91
CA CYS A 297 19.69 -1.87 4.30
C CYS A 297 19.80 -1.71 5.82
N TYR A 298 20.54 -2.62 6.46
CA TYR A 298 20.85 -2.52 7.88
C TYR A 298 22.34 -2.75 8.11
N GLN A 299 22.96 -1.84 8.86
CA GLN A 299 24.31 -1.99 9.38
C GLN A 299 24.27 -1.87 10.89
N ALA A 300 25.03 -2.72 11.56
CA ALA A 300 25.16 -2.68 12.99
C ALA A 300 26.60 -2.92 13.43
N ASP A 301 27.01 -2.15 14.42
CA ASP A 301 28.18 -2.39 15.25
C ASP A 301 27.68 -2.95 16.60
N TYR A 302 28.36 -3.97 17.15
CA TYR A 302 27.93 -4.67 18.37
C TYR A 302 29.08 -5.22 19.22
#